data_AF-A0A2A9FDL6-F1
#
_entry.id   AF-A0A2A9FDL6-F1
#
_cell.length_a   1.000
_cell.length_b   1.000
_cell.length_c   1.000
_cell.angle_alpha   90.00
_cell.angle_beta   90.00
_cell.angle_gamma   90.00
#
_symmetry.space_group_name_H-M   'P 1'
#
loop_
_entity.id
_entity.type
_entity.pdbx_description
1 polymer ?
#
loop_
_entity_poly.entity_id
_entity_poly.type
_entity_poly.pdbx_seq_one_letter_code
_entity_poly.pdbx_strand_id
1 'polypeptide(L)'
;MRALRVVGLHEDGKSIVLEDPASRTRFLLPADERLRAAARGDIARLGQIEIELESQMRPREIQARIRAGESVDQVASSAGVSVQRVERFAYPVLLERSRTAELAQSAHPVREDGPDVQTLGEVIAYAFGVRGHDYNQAQWDAWRGDDGKWVVVLRWKAGRSDNRAHWSFSPGAHGGTVHALDENAEVLLNPNSYRPPRTVRALEPAREAVVQPTLDSTEEVLAIEAPEKPGGEADTRELPRVPSDEDGAEQPPVKPKKNHPIVPSWEDVLLGVRTQRG
;
A
#
# COMPACT_ATOMS: atom_id res chain seq x y z
N MET A 1 50.20 12.70 -21.97
CA MET A 1 50.20 11.41 -21.25
C MET A 1 51.63 10.91 -21.15
N ARG A 2 52.04 10.33 -20.02
CA ARG A 2 53.34 9.66 -19.87
C ARG A 2 53.14 8.16 -20.07
N ALA A 3 54.03 7.52 -20.83
CA ALA A 3 53.98 6.07 -21.05
C ALA A 3 54.67 5.35 -19.89
N LEU A 4 53.99 4.36 -19.31
CA LEU A 4 54.54 3.48 -18.29
C LEU A 4 54.89 2.13 -18.92
N ARG A 5 55.92 1.46 -18.40
CA ARG A 5 56.27 0.08 -18.79
C ARG A 5 55.81 -0.92 -17.74
N VAL A 6 55.36 -2.08 -18.18
CA VAL A 6 55.08 -3.21 -17.28
C VAL A 6 56.40 -3.84 -16.84
N VAL A 7 56.64 -3.92 -15.53
CA VAL A 7 57.82 -4.58 -14.96
C VAL A 7 57.53 -6.04 -14.64
N GLY A 8 56.36 -6.33 -14.06
CA GLY A 8 55.97 -7.69 -13.69
C GLY A 8 54.77 -7.74 -12.75
N LEU A 9 54.50 -8.92 -12.20
CA LEU A 9 53.48 -9.13 -11.18
C LEU A 9 54.05 -8.76 -9.80
N HIS A 10 53.23 -8.13 -8.97
CA HIS A 10 53.56 -7.86 -7.57
C HIS A 10 53.48 -9.16 -6.74
N GLU A 11 54.12 -9.18 -5.57
CA GLU A 11 54.20 -10.37 -4.69
C GLU A 11 52.83 -10.87 -4.24
N ASP A 12 51.81 -10.00 -4.23
CA ASP A 12 50.42 -10.33 -3.91
C ASP A 12 49.71 -11.19 -4.96
N GLY A 13 50.30 -11.34 -6.16
CA GLY A 13 49.71 -12.04 -7.30
C GLY A 13 48.46 -11.36 -7.89
N LYS A 14 48.08 -10.19 -7.38
CA LYS A 14 46.83 -9.47 -7.68
C LYS A 14 47.06 -8.10 -8.30
N SER A 15 48.30 -7.61 -8.29
CA SER A 15 48.66 -6.30 -8.81
C SER A 15 49.81 -6.40 -9.82
N ILE A 16 49.83 -5.51 -10.81
CA ILE A 16 50.90 -5.36 -11.79
C ILE A 16 51.76 -4.17 -11.39
N VAL A 17 53.08 -4.35 -11.39
CA VAL A 17 54.05 -3.28 -11.17
C VAL A 17 54.34 -2.59 -12.50
N LEU A 18 54.05 -1.29 -12.55
CA LEU A 18 54.39 -0.39 -13.65
C LEU A 18 55.58 0.48 -13.25
N GLU A 19 56.43 0.86 -14.20
CA GLU A 19 57.54 1.79 -13.98
C GLU A 19 57.51 2.93 -15.00
N ASP A 20 57.75 4.16 -14.53
CA ASP A 20 58.04 5.30 -15.41
C ASP A 20 59.50 5.21 -15.89
N PRO A 21 59.76 5.04 -17.21
CA PRO A 21 61.11 4.91 -17.74
C PRO A 21 62.00 6.13 -17.45
N ALA A 22 61.43 7.33 -17.32
CA ALA A 22 62.18 8.56 -17.13
C ALA A 22 62.55 8.79 -15.66
N SER A 23 61.63 8.51 -14.73
CA SER A 23 61.84 8.76 -13.30
C SER A 23 62.21 7.53 -12.48
N ARG A 24 62.14 6.32 -13.07
CA ARG A 24 62.27 5.03 -12.37
C ARG A 24 61.26 4.81 -11.24
N THR A 25 60.23 5.66 -11.15
CA THR A 25 59.16 5.54 -10.14
C THR A 25 58.29 4.33 -10.47
N ARG A 26 57.98 3.52 -9.46
CA ARG A 26 57.12 2.35 -9.60
C ARG A 26 55.71 2.67 -9.12
N PHE A 27 54.72 2.16 -9.85
CA PHE A 27 53.30 2.27 -9.55
C PHE A 27 52.69 0.87 -9.48
N LEU A 28 51.73 0.67 -8.61
CA LEU A 28 50.93 -0.56 -8.56
C LEU A 28 49.60 -0.32 -9.26
N LEU A 29 49.26 -1.22 -10.17
CA LEU A 29 47.97 -1.24 -10.85
C LEU A 29 47.27 -2.56 -10.51
N PRO A 30 46.08 -2.55 -9.90
CA PRO A 30 45.32 -3.77 -9.65
C PRO A 30 45.07 -4.56 -10.94
N ALA A 31 45.30 -5.87 -10.92
CA ALA A 31 44.94 -6.77 -12.01
C ALA A 31 43.46 -7.14 -11.94
N ASP A 32 42.60 -6.11 -12.01
CA ASP A 32 41.15 -6.26 -11.97
C ASP A 32 40.57 -6.57 -13.34
N GLU A 33 39.25 -6.79 -13.40
CA GLU A 33 38.57 -7.10 -14.65
C GLU A 33 38.60 -5.93 -15.65
N ARG A 34 38.75 -4.69 -15.15
CA ARG A 34 38.88 -3.49 -15.97
C ARG A 34 40.19 -3.50 -16.74
N LEU A 35 41.31 -3.84 -16.08
CA LEU A 35 42.60 -4.03 -16.73
C LEU A 35 42.56 -5.19 -17.74
N ARG A 36 41.91 -6.31 -17.41
CA ARG A 36 41.75 -7.44 -18.35
C ARG A 36 40.89 -7.08 -19.57
N ALA A 37 39.83 -6.29 -19.39
CA ALA A 37 39.00 -5.81 -20.49
C ALA A 37 39.77 -4.81 -21.36
N ALA A 38 40.50 -3.87 -20.74
CA ALA A 38 41.35 -2.92 -21.46
C ALA A 38 42.46 -3.61 -22.26
N ALA A 39 43.15 -4.59 -21.68
CA ALA A 39 44.20 -5.34 -22.36
C ALA A 39 43.68 -6.16 -23.55
N ARG A 40 42.43 -6.65 -23.49
CA ARG A 40 41.77 -7.37 -24.58
C ARG A 40 41.16 -6.44 -25.64
N GLY A 41 41.14 -5.12 -25.41
CA GLY A 41 40.46 -4.16 -26.29
C GLY A 41 38.94 -4.29 -26.27
N ASP A 42 38.36 -4.88 -25.22
CA ASP A 42 36.92 -5.09 -25.10
C ASP A 42 36.25 -3.81 -24.59
N ILE A 43 35.98 -2.90 -25.52
CA ILE A 43 35.37 -1.59 -25.27
C ILE A 43 33.95 -1.76 -24.67
N ALA A 44 33.22 -2.80 -25.08
CA ALA A 44 31.89 -3.09 -24.54
C ALA A 44 31.97 -3.53 -23.07
N ARG A 45 32.93 -4.39 -22.71
CA ARG A 45 33.13 -4.82 -21.33
C ARG A 45 33.65 -3.70 -20.44
N LEU A 46 34.51 -2.81 -20.97
CA LEU A 46 34.93 -1.60 -20.27
C LEU A 46 33.74 -0.69 -19.95
N GLY A 47 32.86 -0.44 -20.93
CA GLY A 47 31.62 0.31 -20.71
C GLY A 47 30.72 -0.35 -19.67
N GLN A 48 30.60 -1.68 -19.68
CA GLN A 48 29.79 -2.40 -18.70
C GLN A 48 30.34 -2.32 -17.27
N ILE A 49 31.66 -2.40 -17.09
CA ILE A 49 32.31 -2.23 -15.78
C ILE A 49 32.18 -0.78 -15.29
N GLU A 50 32.20 0.19 -16.20
CA GLU A 50 31.91 1.58 -15.90
C GLU A 50 30.45 1.77 -15.45
N ILE A 51 29.49 1.09 -16.08
CA ILE A 51 28.07 1.05 -15.68
C ILE A 51 27.88 0.37 -14.31
N GLU A 52 28.63 -0.68 -13.98
CA GLU A 52 28.62 -1.36 -12.68
C GLU A 52 29.23 -0.48 -11.57
N LEU A 53 30.27 0.31 -11.86
CA LEU A 53 30.80 1.31 -10.92
C LEU A 53 29.84 2.50 -10.77
N GLU A 54 29.10 2.81 -11.84
CA GLU A 54 27.94 3.69 -11.86
C GLU A 54 26.66 3.04 -11.31
N SER A 55 26.72 1.87 -10.66
CA SER A 55 25.61 1.24 -9.92
C SER A 55 25.14 2.06 -8.70
N GLN A 56 25.44 3.35 -8.70
CA GLN A 56 24.76 4.34 -7.88
C GLN A 56 23.47 4.73 -8.59
N MET A 57 22.35 4.53 -7.90
CA MET A 57 21.00 4.86 -8.35
C MET A 57 20.95 6.22 -9.06
N ARG A 58 20.34 6.25 -10.26
CA ARG A 58 20.25 7.46 -11.07
C ARG A 58 19.32 8.48 -10.36
N PRO A 59 19.53 9.79 -10.50
CA PRO A 59 18.63 10.80 -9.90
C PRO A 59 17.15 10.60 -10.23
N ARG A 60 16.85 10.17 -11.47
CA ARG A 60 15.47 9.85 -11.90
C ARG A 60 14.87 8.68 -11.12
N GLU A 61 15.67 7.66 -10.80
CA GLU A 61 15.22 6.49 -10.03
C GLU A 61 15.01 6.85 -8.56
N ILE A 62 15.91 7.65 -7.97
CA ILE A 62 15.73 8.22 -6.63
C ILE A 62 14.40 8.96 -6.58
N GLN A 63 14.19 9.87 -7.52
CA GLN A 63 12.97 10.65 -7.60
C GLN A 63 11.75 9.75 -7.76
N ALA A 64 11.77 8.75 -8.65
CA ALA A 64 10.67 7.83 -8.86
C ALA A 64 10.31 7.01 -7.60
N ARG A 65 11.31 6.56 -6.83
CA ARG A 65 11.08 5.81 -5.59
C ARG A 65 10.54 6.66 -4.46
N ILE A 66 11.11 7.85 -4.25
CA ILE A 66 10.53 8.86 -3.33
C ILE A 66 9.14 9.26 -3.80
N ARG A 67 8.90 9.22 -5.12
CA ARG A 67 7.61 9.46 -5.75
C ARG A 67 6.61 8.32 -5.45
N ALA A 68 7.07 7.08 -5.39
CA ALA A 68 6.26 5.93 -5.00
C ALA A 68 5.96 5.86 -3.48
N GLY A 69 6.56 6.74 -2.66
CA GLY A 69 6.29 6.83 -1.22
C GLY A 69 7.40 6.28 -0.33
N GLU A 70 8.49 5.76 -0.91
CA GLU A 70 9.67 5.32 -0.17
C GLU A 70 10.30 6.51 0.58
N SER A 71 10.85 6.26 1.77
CA SER A 71 11.56 7.29 2.55
C SER A 71 12.99 7.49 2.02
N VAL A 72 13.58 8.64 2.34
CA VAL A 72 14.98 8.94 1.97
C VAL A 72 15.93 7.87 2.54
N ASP A 73 15.74 7.48 3.81
CA ASP A 73 16.55 6.44 4.45
C ASP A 73 16.39 5.06 3.81
N GLN A 74 15.16 4.71 3.41
CA GLN A 74 14.87 3.45 2.73
C GLN A 74 15.53 3.40 1.35
N VAL A 75 15.43 4.48 0.57
CA VAL A 75 16.09 4.59 -0.74
C VAL A 75 17.62 4.56 -0.59
N ALA A 76 18.17 5.26 0.40
CA ALA A 76 19.61 5.27 0.68
C ALA A 76 20.13 3.87 1.03
N SER A 77 19.41 3.19 1.93
CA SER A 77 19.77 1.85 2.40
C SER A 77 19.64 0.80 1.29
N SER A 78 18.57 0.84 0.49
CA SER A 78 18.34 -0.12 -0.60
C SER A 78 19.29 0.09 -1.79
N ALA A 79 19.75 1.31 -2.01
CA ALA A 79 20.68 1.66 -3.09
C ALA A 79 22.15 1.61 -2.70
N GLY A 80 22.48 1.42 -1.41
CA GLY A 80 23.85 1.47 -0.92
C GLY A 80 24.53 2.84 -1.08
N VAL A 81 23.75 3.94 -1.07
CA VAL A 81 24.27 5.31 -1.19
C VAL A 81 24.04 6.10 0.10
N SER A 82 24.81 7.16 0.31
CA SER A 82 24.63 8.05 1.46
C SER A 82 23.28 8.77 1.43
N VAL A 83 22.64 8.94 2.59
CA VAL A 83 21.39 9.71 2.78
C VAL A 83 21.47 11.11 2.16
N GLN A 84 22.55 11.86 2.41
CA GLN A 84 22.79 13.22 1.90
C GLN A 84 22.72 13.32 0.36
N ARG A 85 23.14 12.27 -0.35
CA ARG A 85 23.06 12.21 -1.81
C ARG A 85 21.60 12.08 -2.25
N VAL A 86 20.82 11.24 -1.57
CA VAL A 86 19.40 11.02 -1.86
C VAL A 86 18.61 12.30 -1.59
N GLU A 87 18.86 12.96 -0.44
CA GLU A 87 18.19 14.21 -0.04
C GLU A 87 18.25 15.30 -1.11
N ARG A 88 19.41 15.50 -1.74
CA ARG A 88 19.61 16.49 -2.81
C ARG A 88 18.62 16.32 -3.96
N PHE A 89 18.27 15.08 -4.30
CA PHE A 89 17.34 14.77 -5.39
C PHE A 89 15.91 14.52 -4.91
N ALA A 90 15.73 14.19 -3.62
CA ALA A 90 14.44 13.93 -3.01
C ALA A 90 13.66 15.21 -2.72
N TYR A 91 14.32 16.31 -2.35
CA TYR A 91 13.65 17.55 -1.90
C TYR A 91 12.55 18.06 -2.86
N PRO A 92 12.77 18.17 -4.19
CA PRO A 92 11.70 18.61 -5.11
C PRO A 92 10.48 17.68 -5.10
N VAL A 93 10.72 16.37 -4.97
CA VAL A 93 9.67 15.34 -4.95
C VAL A 93 8.96 15.32 -3.60
N LEU A 94 9.66 15.57 -2.50
CA LEU A 94 9.04 15.74 -1.18
C LEU A 94 8.13 16.98 -1.14
N LEU A 95 8.56 18.08 -1.75
CA LEU A 95 7.72 19.28 -1.89
C LEU A 95 6.46 19.00 -2.72
N GLU A 96 6.60 18.27 -3.84
CA GLU A 96 5.46 17.79 -4.65
C GLU A 96 4.47 17.00 -3.79
N ARG A 97 4.94 16.10 -2.92
CA ARG A 97 4.10 15.30 -1.99
C ARG A 97 3.34 16.18 -1.02
N SER A 98 4.07 17.07 -0.35
CA SER A 98 3.48 17.97 0.65
C SER A 98 2.38 18.83 0.02
N ARG A 99 2.64 19.41 -1.16
CA ARG A 99 1.65 20.18 -1.90
C ARG A 99 0.44 19.33 -2.29
N THR A 100 0.64 18.11 -2.77
CA THR A 100 -0.49 17.25 -3.12
C THR A 100 -1.31 16.87 -1.89
N ALA A 101 -0.67 16.63 -0.75
CA ALA A 101 -1.36 16.39 0.52
C ALA A 101 -2.17 17.62 0.99
N GLU A 102 -1.66 18.84 0.79
CA GLU A 102 -2.40 20.08 1.05
C GLU A 102 -3.62 20.26 0.13
N LEU A 103 -3.45 19.98 -1.17
CA LEU A 103 -4.55 20.03 -2.14
C LEU A 103 -5.63 19.00 -1.81
N ALA A 104 -5.23 17.79 -1.42
CA ALA A 104 -6.17 16.75 -1.03
C ALA A 104 -6.92 17.06 0.26
N GLN A 105 -6.30 17.76 1.22
CA GLN A 105 -7.01 18.25 2.40
C GLN A 105 -8.10 19.27 2.04
N SER A 106 -7.88 20.07 0.99
CA SER A 106 -8.87 21.01 0.45
C SER A 106 -9.90 20.35 -0.49
N ALA A 107 -9.80 19.05 -0.74
CA ALA A 107 -10.68 18.33 -1.65
C ALA A 107 -11.93 17.78 -0.93
N HIS A 108 -12.93 17.39 -1.71
CA HIS A 108 -14.23 16.96 -1.19
C HIS A 108 -14.34 15.42 -1.11
N PRO A 109 -14.57 14.83 0.08
CA PRO A 109 -14.79 13.39 0.20
C PRO A 109 -16.05 12.92 -0.51
N VAL A 110 -15.95 11.84 -1.27
CA VAL A 110 -17.11 11.25 -1.96
C VAL A 110 -17.76 10.19 -1.06
N ARG A 111 -19.05 10.36 -0.80
CA ARG A 111 -19.92 9.45 -0.04
C ARG A 111 -20.95 8.79 -0.96
N GLU A 112 -21.83 7.96 -0.40
CA GLU A 112 -22.94 7.35 -1.12
C GLU A 112 -23.86 8.39 -1.78
N ASP A 113 -24.09 9.52 -1.10
CA ASP A 113 -24.91 10.64 -1.60
C ASP A 113 -24.15 11.59 -2.56
N GLY A 114 -22.86 11.34 -2.82
CA GLY A 114 -21.98 12.16 -3.66
C GLY A 114 -20.90 12.93 -2.88
N PRO A 115 -20.21 13.89 -3.53
CA PRO A 115 -19.19 14.71 -2.88
C PRO A 115 -19.76 15.55 -1.74
N ASP A 116 -19.08 15.52 -0.59
CA ASP A 116 -19.41 16.31 0.59
C ASP A 116 -19.16 17.81 0.33
N VAL A 117 -19.96 18.66 0.95
CA VAL A 117 -19.77 20.12 0.90
C VAL A 117 -18.52 20.52 1.69
N GLN A 118 -18.23 19.79 2.78
CA GLN A 118 -17.05 20.03 3.59
C GLN A 118 -15.80 19.45 2.92
N THR A 119 -14.67 20.08 3.17
CA THR A 119 -13.37 19.59 2.73
C THR A 119 -12.90 18.43 3.62
N LEU A 120 -12.00 17.60 3.09
CA LEU A 120 -11.40 16.48 3.82
C LEU A 120 -10.78 16.95 5.14
N GLY A 121 -10.06 18.07 5.13
CA GLY A 121 -9.43 18.64 6.31
C GLY A 121 -10.45 19.04 7.38
N GLU A 122 -11.57 19.65 7.00
CA GLU A 122 -12.64 20.04 7.94
C GLU A 122 -13.30 18.82 8.58
N VAL A 123 -13.65 17.82 7.76
CA VAL A 123 -14.29 16.58 8.24
C VAL A 123 -13.37 15.85 9.23
N ILE A 124 -12.08 15.75 8.92
CA ILE A 124 -11.10 15.09 9.79
C ILE A 124 -10.85 15.90 11.06
N ALA A 125 -10.71 17.22 10.98
CA ALA A 125 -10.54 18.06 12.16
C ALA A 125 -11.72 17.91 13.13
N TYR A 126 -12.95 17.89 12.61
CA TYR A 126 -14.15 17.62 13.39
C TYR A 126 -14.12 16.20 13.98
N ALA A 127 -13.77 15.18 13.20
CA ALA A 127 -13.67 13.79 13.67
C ALA A 127 -12.65 13.63 14.80
N PHE A 128 -11.50 14.30 14.71
CA PHE A 128 -10.50 14.31 15.78
C PHE A 128 -11.04 14.97 17.05
N GLY A 129 -11.74 16.10 16.93
CA GLY A 129 -12.40 16.77 18.05
C GLY A 129 -13.41 15.88 18.77
N VAL A 130 -14.30 15.22 18.03
CA VAL A 130 -15.31 14.28 18.58
C VAL A 130 -14.64 13.08 19.28
N ARG A 131 -13.47 12.64 18.80
CA ARG A 131 -12.72 11.50 19.37
C ARG A 131 -11.75 11.87 20.49
N GLY A 132 -11.58 13.17 20.77
CA GLY A 132 -10.59 13.66 21.72
C GLY A 132 -9.15 13.42 21.28
N HIS A 133 -8.89 13.35 19.97
CA HIS A 133 -7.55 13.27 19.41
C HIS A 133 -7.00 14.67 19.13
N ASP A 134 -5.69 14.87 19.35
CA ASP A 134 -5.03 16.13 18.98
C ASP A 134 -4.69 16.12 17.49
N TYR A 135 -5.42 16.94 16.72
CA TYR A 135 -5.20 17.08 15.27
C TYR A 135 -3.82 17.69 14.94
N ASN A 136 -3.25 18.50 15.83
CA ASN A 136 -1.96 19.16 15.57
C ASN A 136 -0.78 18.19 15.55
N GLN A 137 -0.94 17.00 16.12
CA GLN A 137 0.05 15.92 16.07
C GLN A 137 -0.09 15.03 14.84
N ALA A 138 -1.13 15.22 14.03
CA ALA A 138 -1.36 14.44 12.84
C ALA A 138 -0.43 14.90 11.71
N GLN A 139 0.11 13.93 10.95
CA GLN A 139 1.04 14.18 9.86
C GLN A 139 0.44 13.72 8.54
N TRP A 140 0.41 14.65 7.59
CA TRP A 140 -0.04 14.41 6.23
C TRP A 140 1.14 14.15 5.31
N ASP A 141 0.93 13.25 4.35
CA ASP A 141 1.86 12.98 3.27
C ASP A 141 1.07 12.43 2.08
N ALA A 142 1.68 12.42 0.90
CA ALA A 142 1.08 11.85 -0.28
C ALA A 142 2.12 11.07 -1.09
N TRP A 143 1.68 10.04 -1.79
CA TRP A 143 2.47 9.38 -2.81
C TRP A 143 1.59 8.96 -3.97
N ARG A 144 2.20 8.38 -4.99
CA ARG A 144 1.56 8.10 -6.27
C ARG A 144 1.93 6.68 -6.56
N GLY A 145 0.89 5.85 -6.66
CA GLY A 145 1.05 4.45 -6.96
C GLY A 145 1.59 4.25 -8.37
N ASP A 146 1.95 3.00 -8.68
CA ASP A 146 2.34 2.60 -10.03
C ASP A 146 1.21 2.77 -11.05
N ASP A 147 -0.03 2.84 -10.57
CA ASP A 147 -1.24 3.16 -11.33
C ASP A 147 -1.39 4.65 -11.67
N GLY A 148 -0.46 5.49 -11.21
CA GLY A 148 -0.45 6.94 -11.42
C GLY A 148 -1.45 7.71 -10.56
N LYS A 149 -2.19 7.05 -9.67
CA LYS A 149 -3.14 7.71 -8.77
C LYS A 149 -2.43 8.21 -7.53
N TRP A 150 -2.80 9.40 -7.09
CA TRP A 150 -2.31 9.95 -5.84
C TRP A 150 -3.04 9.29 -4.67
N VAL A 151 -2.27 8.80 -3.72
CA VAL A 151 -2.73 8.31 -2.42
C VAL A 151 -2.23 9.29 -1.37
N VAL A 152 -3.15 9.79 -0.57
CA VAL A 152 -2.87 10.71 0.53
C VAL A 152 -3.01 9.91 1.80
N VAL A 153 -2.08 10.09 2.73
CA VAL A 153 -2.07 9.44 4.03
C VAL A 153 -2.17 10.48 5.14
N LEU A 154 -2.93 10.13 6.16
CA LEU A 154 -2.85 10.76 7.47
C LEU A 154 -2.27 9.76 8.46
N ARG A 155 -1.27 10.20 9.24
CA ARG A 155 -0.67 9.41 10.32
C ARG A 155 -0.87 10.15 11.63
N TRP A 156 -1.34 9.44 12.67
CA TRP A 156 -1.49 10.02 14.01
C TRP A 156 -1.30 8.95 15.08
N LYS A 157 -1.03 9.40 16.31
CA LYS A 157 -0.97 8.51 17.48
C LYS A 157 -2.23 8.66 18.32
N ALA A 158 -2.80 7.53 18.72
CA ALA A 158 -3.87 7.49 19.72
C ALA A 158 -3.43 6.57 20.87
N GLY A 159 -3.07 7.18 22.01
CA GLY A 159 -2.48 6.44 23.12
C GLY A 159 -1.15 5.79 22.73
N ARG A 160 -1.12 4.46 22.64
CA ARG A 160 0.05 3.66 22.22
C ARG A 160 -0.05 3.12 20.79
N SER A 161 -1.11 3.47 20.07
CA SER A 161 -1.36 2.99 18.71
C SER A 161 -0.91 4.02 17.68
N ASP A 162 -0.13 3.57 16.70
CA ASP A 162 0.19 4.31 15.48
C ASP A 162 -0.87 4.02 14.42
N ASN A 163 -1.71 5.01 14.13
CA ASN A 163 -2.81 4.88 13.19
C ASN A 163 -2.47 5.53 11.85
N ARG A 164 -3.07 4.99 10.79
CA ARG A 164 -2.94 5.49 9.42
C ARG A 164 -4.28 5.40 8.72
N ALA A 165 -4.58 6.39 7.89
CA ALA A 165 -5.75 6.40 7.03
C ALA A 165 -5.32 6.84 5.64
N HIS A 166 -5.85 6.19 4.61
CA HIS A 166 -5.47 6.43 3.21
C HIS A 166 -6.68 6.84 2.37
N TRP A 167 -6.47 7.81 1.47
CA TRP A 167 -7.46 8.23 0.48
C TRP A 167 -6.83 8.32 -0.90
N SER A 168 -7.56 7.90 -1.94
CA SER A 168 -7.17 8.22 -3.31
C SER A 168 -7.65 9.63 -3.66
N PHE A 169 -6.75 10.47 -4.18
CA PHE A 169 -7.03 11.84 -4.58
C PHE A 169 -7.09 11.98 -6.10
N SER A 170 -8.20 12.56 -6.57
CA SER A 170 -8.41 12.92 -7.97
C SER A 170 -8.55 14.43 -8.09
N PRO A 171 -7.56 15.13 -8.67
CA PRO A 171 -7.65 16.56 -8.93
C PRO A 171 -8.84 16.89 -9.84
N GLY A 172 -9.52 18.00 -9.59
CA GLY A 172 -10.68 18.40 -10.38
C GLY A 172 -11.05 19.86 -10.18
N ALA A 173 -12.11 20.29 -10.86
CA ALA A 173 -12.71 21.60 -10.61
C ALA A 173 -13.18 21.66 -9.14
N HIS A 174 -12.98 22.82 -8.49
CA HIS A 174 -13.32 23.04 -7.07
C HIS A 174 -12.46 22.23 -6.07
N GLY A 175 -11.17 22.03 -6.36
CA GLY A 175 -10.23 21.40 -5.40
C GLY A 175 -10.10 19.88 -5.52
N GLY A 176 -11.03 19.22 -6.23
CA GLY A 176 -10.98 17.79 -6.53
C GLY A 176 -11.75 16.93 -5.52
N THR A 177 -11.60 15.61 -5.66
CA THR A 177 -12.33 14.62 -4.87
C THR A 177 -11.40 13.61 -4.22
N VAL A 178 -11.82 13.06 -3.09
CA VAL A 178 -11.11 11.99 -2.39
C VAL A 178 -12.03 10.82 -2.06
N HIS A 179 -11.49 9.61 -2.17
CA HIS A 179 -12.20 8.37 -1.81
C HIS A 179 -11.40 7.63 -0.74
N ALA A 180 -12.07 7.11 0.29
CA ALA A 180 -11.43 6.29 1.30
C ALA A 180 -10.90 4.99 0.68
N LEU A 181 -9.71 4.56 1.12
CA LEU A 181 -9.08 3.31 0.68
C LEU A 181 -8.97 2.28 1.80
N ASP A 182 -9.21 2.67 3.04
CA ASP A 182 -9.18 1.79 4.20
C ASP A 182 -10.26 2.13 5.23
N GLU A 183 -10.45 1.22 6.18
CA GLU A 183 -11.46 1.34 7.24
C GLU A 183 -11.24 2.59 8.11
N ASN A 184 -9.98 2.93 8.41
CA ASN A 184 -9.67 4.11 9.22
C ASN A 184 -10.09 5.41 8.50
N ALA A 185 -9.89 5.48 7.20
CA ALA A 185 -10.35 6.58 6.35
C ALA A 185 -11.88 6.66 6.32
N GLU A 186 -12.58 5.53 6.11
CA GLU A 186 -14.06 5.48 6.14
C GLU A 186 -14.63 5.93 7.50
N VAL A 187 -14.02 5.47 8.59
CA VAL A 187 -14.40 5.84 9.95
C VAL A 187 -14.14 7.33 10.19
N LEU A 188 -13.03 7.89 9.74
CA LEU A 188 -12.75 9.34 9.84
C LEU A 188 -13.73 10.19 9.03
N LEU A 189 -14.17 9.72 7.87
CA LEU A 189 -15.19 10.42 7.09
C LEU A 189 -16.55 10.41 7.78
N ASN A 190 -16.85 9.43 8.63
CA ASN A 190 -18.14 9.33 9.34
C ASN A 190 -17.98 9.62 10.84
N PRO A 191 -17.78 10.89 11.25
CA PRO A 191 -17.51 11.23 12.65
C PRO A 191 -18.65 10.81 13.61
N ASN A 192 -19.90 10.85 13.14
CA ASN A 192 -21.08 10.51 13.95
C ASN A 192 -21.25 8.99 14.18
N SER A 193 -20.59 8.13 13.39
CA SER A 193 -20.64 6.68 13.61
C SER A 193 -19.67 6.21 14.69
N TYR A 194 -18.77 7.08 15.16
CA TYR A 194 -17.82 6.74 16.21
C TYR A 194 -18.53 6.48 17.54
N ARG A 195 -18.42 5.24 18.01
CA ARG A 195 -18.78 4.88 19.39
C ARG A 195 -17.49 4.77 20.22
N PRO A 196 -17.35 5.53 21.31
CA PRO A 196 -16.19 5.37 22.17
C PRO A 196 -16.13 3.92 22.67
N PRO A 197 -14.92 3.32 22.76
CA PRO A 197 -14.77 1.96 23.25
C PRO A 197 -15.37 1.88 24.65
N ARG A 198 -16.28 0.91 24.85
CA ARG A 198 -16.90 0.69 26.16
C ARG A 198 -15.79 0.31 27.15
N THR A 199 -15.77 0.96 28.31
CA THR A 199 -14.87 0.56 29.38
C THR A 199 -15.21 -0.88 29.76
N VAL A 200 -14.23 -1.77 29.64
CA VAL A 200 -14.38 -3.14 30.14
C VAL A 200 -14.39 -3.01 31.65
N ARG A 201 -15.58 -3.09 32.27
CA ARG A 201 -15.70 -3.12 33.72
C ARG A 201 -14.89 -4.32 34.19
N ALA A 202 -13.87 -4.09 35.01
CA ALA A 202 -13.20 -5.15 35.71
C ALA A 202 -14.28 -5.93 36.49
N LEU A 203 -14.49 -7.19 36.12
CA LEU A 203 -15.22 -8.12 36.97
C LEU A 203 -14.41 -8.19 38.26
N GLU A 204 -14.94 -7.60 39.33
CA GLU A 204 -14.43 -7.88 40.67
C GLU A 204 -14.39 -9.41 40.81
N PRO A 205 -13.29 -10.01 41.28
CA PRO A 205 -13.28 -11.43 41.55
C PRO A 205 -14.49 -11.71 42.44
N ALA A 206 -15.33 -12.67 42.03
CA ALA A 206 -16.51 -13.04 42.78
C ALA A 206 -16.09 -13.19 44.23
N ARG A 207 -16.51 -12.25 45.09
CA ARG A 207 -16.37 -12.43 46.52
C ARG A 207 -17.07 -13.74 46.79
N GLU A 208 -16.31 -14.77 47.17
CA GLU A 208 -16.89 -15.97 47.76
C GLU A 208 -17.87 -15.47 48.80
N ALA A 209 -19.15 -15.61 48.49
CA ALA A 209 -20.20 -15.33 49.44
C ALA A 209 -19.90 -16.31 50.58
N VAL A 210 -19.35 -15.78 51.67
CA VAL A 210 -19.25 -16.51 52.92
C VAL A 210 -20.69 -16.82 53.28
N VAL A 211 -21.10 -18.05 52.98
CA VAL A 211 -22.34 -18.64 53.45
C VAL A 211 -22.18 -18.68 54.96
N GLN A 212 -22.75 -17.71 55.66
CA GLN A 212 -22.93 -17.83 57.09
C GLN A 212 -24.01 -18.89 57.31
N PRO A 213 -23.74 -19.95 58.07
CA PRO A 213 -24.78 -20.91 58.43
C PRO A 213 -25.66 -20.24 59.47
N THR A 214 -26.75 -19.60 59.04
CA THR A 214 -27.84 -19.27 59.95
C THR A 214 -28.53 -20.58 60.32
N LEU A 215 -28.29 -21.02 61.56
CA LEU A 215 -29.12 -21.95 62.27
C LEU A 215 -30.52 -21.34 62.38
N ASP A 216 -31.38 -21.67 61.43
CA ASP A 216 -32.79 -21.94 61.70
C ASP A 216 -33.35 -22.73 60.51
N SER A 217 -33.56 -24.01 60.79
CA SER A 217 -34.24 -24.94 59.92
C SER A 217 -35.73 -24.62 59.91
N THR A 218 -36.24 -24.17 58.77
CA THR A 218 -37.59 -24.52 58.32
C THR A 218 -37.51 -24.78 56.83
N GLU A 219 -37.61 -26.07 56.49
CA GLU A 219 -37.75 -26.55 55.12
C GLU A 219 -39.08 -26.03 54.54
N GLU A 220 -39.02 -25.06 53.63
CA GLU A 220 -40.07 -24.87 52.63
C GLU A 220 -39.60 -25.48 51.32
N VAL A 221 -39.99 -26.75 51.13
CA VAL A 221 -39.97 -27.44 49.85
C VAL A 221 -40.96 -26.77 48.90
N LEU A 222 -40.48 -25.83 48.08
CA LEU A 222 -41.21 -25.40 46.89
C LEU A 222 -40.97 -26.43 45.79
N ALA A 223 -41.97 -27.31 45.65
CA ALA A 223 -42.08 -28.30 44.60
C ALA A 223 -41.99 -27.66 43.21
N ILE A 224 -41.01 -28.11 42.42
CA ILE A 224 -40.93 -27.83 41.00
C ILE A 224 -41.93 -28.75 40.32
N GLU A 225 -43.11 -28.22 40.02
CA GLU A 225 -44.16 -28.92 39.29
C GLU A 225 -43.73 -29.06 37.82
N ALA A 226 -43.36 -30.27 37.43
CA ALA A 226 -43.09 -30.64 36.05
C ALA A 226 -44.43 -30.72 35.28
N PRO A 227 -44.58 -30.08 34.11
CA PRO A 227 -45.79 -30.28 33.32
C PRO A 227 -45.75 -31.66 32.63
N GLU A 228 -46.65 -32.53 33.08
CA GLU A 228 -47.00 -33.78 32.42
C GLU A 228 -47.64 -33.54 31.05
N LYS A 229 -47.29 -34.40 30.10
CA LYS A 229 -47.90 -34.53 28.78
C LYS A 229 -49.29 -35.16 28.89
N PRO A 230 -50.29 -34.73 28.10
CA PRO A 230 -51.33 -35.62 27.62
C PRO A 230 -50.96 -36.14 26.22
N GLY A 231 -50.96 -37.46 26.09
CA GLY A 231 -50.87 -38.16 24.80
C GLY A 231 -52.24 -38.47 24.19
N GLY A 232 -52.21 -38.84 22.90
CA GLY A 232 -53.32 -39.34 22.09
C GLY A 232 -53.67 -38.37 20.95
N GLU A 233 -53.70 -38.72 19.67
CA GLU A 233 -53.79 -40.01 18.99
C GLU A 233 -53.15 -39.95 17.59
N ALA A 234 -52.97 -41.14 17.04
CA ALA A 234 -52.41 -41.47 15.74
C ALA A 234 -53.00 -40.70 14.54
N ASP A 235 -52.13 -40.25 13.63
CA ASP A 235 -52.41 -40.36 12.20
C ASP A 235 -51.13 -40.70 11.42
N THR A 236 -51.19 -41.83 10.74
CA THR A 236 -50.22 -42.40 9.82
C THR A 236 -50.31 -41.70 8.46
N ARG A 237 -49.21 -41.11 7.95
CA ARG A 237 -48.86 -41.16 6.51
C ARG A 237 -47.51 -40.49 6.17
N GLU A 238 -46.60 -41.37 5.74
CA GLU A 238 -45.71 -41.30 4.57
C GLU A 238 -44.81 -40.07 4.29
N LEU A 239 -43.52 -40.39 4.16
CA LEU A 239 -42.41 -39.55 3.70
C LEU A 239 -42.56 -39.14 2.22
N PRO A 240 -42.18 -37.90 1.84
CA PRO A 240 -42.02 -37.54 0.43
C PRO A 240 -40.71 -38.11 -0.15
N ARG A 241 -40.87 -39.03 -1.10
CA ARG A 241 -39.82 -39.59 -1.95
C ARG A 241 -39.52 -38.63 -3.10
N VAL A 242 -38.24 -38.33 -3.30
CA VAL A 242 -37.69 -37.60 -4.46
C VAL A 242 -37.89 -38.46 -5.72
N PRO A 243 -38.47 -37.94 -6.82
CA PRO A 243 -38.42 -38.61 -8.12
C PRO A 243 -37.14 -38.21 -8.86
N SER A 244 -36.34 -39.22 -9.15
CA SER A 244 -35.32 -39.24 -10.19
C SER A 244 -35.94 -39.81 -11.46
N ASP A 245 -35.86 -39.09 -12.57
CA ASP A 245 -36.02 -39.64 -13.91
C ASP A 245 -34.86 -39.15 -14.79
N GLU A 246 -34.00 -40.09 -15.17
CA GLU A 246 -33.09 -40.01 -16.32
C GLU A 246 -33.81 -40.66 -17.51
N ASP A 247 -33.82 -40.01 -18.67
CA ASP A 247 -33.29 -40.55 -19.94
C ASP A 247 -33.79 -39.75 -21.14
N GLY A 248 -32.88 -39.45 -22.08
CA GLY A 248 -33.24 -39.07 -23.45
C GLY A 248 -32.34 -38.01 -24.08
N ALA A 249 -31.34 -38.46 -24.83
CA ALA A 249 -30.35 -37.69 -25.58
C ALA A 249 -30.92 -36.95 -26.81
N GLU A 250 -30.40 -35.75 -27.14
CA GLU A 250 -29.82 -35.40 -28.47
C GLU A 250 -29.30 -33.94 -28.58
N GLN A 251 -28.03 -33.83 -28.97
CA GLN A 251 -27.23 -32.81 -29.68
C GLN A 251 -27.46 -31.27 -29.57
N PRO A 252 -26.37 -30.46 -29.66
CA PRO A 252 -26.36 -29.05 -29.25
C PRO A 252 -26.53 -28.06 -30.41
N PRO A 253 -27.06 -26.84 -30.16
CA PRO A 253 -26.77 -25.71 -31.03
C PRO A 253 -26.07 -24.54 -30.31
N VAL A 254 -24.90 -24.22 -30.86
CA VAL A 254 -24.40 -22.89 -31.24
C VAL A 254 -24.35 -21.77 -30.18
N LYS A 255 -23.11 -21.46 -29.77
CA LYS A 255 -22.70 -20.25 -29.04
C LYS A 255 -23.04 -18.99 -29.86
N PRO A 256 -23.64 -17.93 -29.27
CA PRO A 256 -23.70 -16.63 -29.93
C PRO A 256 -22.30 -15.99 -29.95
N LYS A 257 -21.88 -15.54 -31.13
CA LYS A 257 -20.64 -14.81 -31.37
C LYS A 257 -20.63 -13.48 -30.58
N LYS A 258 -19.49 -13.17 -29.98
CA LYS A 258 -19.18 -11.83 -29.43
C LYS A 258 -19.25 -10.81 -30.57
N ASN A 259 -20.22 -9.88 -30.52
CA ASN A 259 -20.14 -8.64 -31.26
C ASN A 259 -19.07 -7.78 -30.58
N HIS A 260 -17.95 -7.53 -31.27
CA HIS A 260 -17.05 -6.46 -30.87
C HIS A 260 -17.75 -5.13 -31.16
N PRO A 261 -17.79 -4.16 -30.23
CA PRO A 261 -18.27 -2.82 -30.52
C PRO A 261 -17.41 -2.22 -31.65
N ILE A 262 -18.06 -1.67 -32.68
CA ILE A 262 -17.39 -0.93 -33.76
C ILE A 262 -16.83 0.33 -33.12
N VAL A 263 -15.54 0.32 -32.83
CA VAL A 263 -14.82 1.52 -32.42
C VAL A 263 -14.50 2.30 -33.70
N PRO A 264 -14.90 3.57 -33.82
CA PRO A 264 -14.53 4.38 -34.97
C PRO A 264 -13.01 4.43 -35.12
N SER A 265 -12.55 4.53 -36.35
CA SER A 265 -11.13 4.70 -36.61
C SER A 265 -10.65 6.04 -36.05
N TRP A 266 -9.38 6.15 -35.70
CA TRP A 266 -8.78 7.38 -35.15
C TRP A 266 -8.87 8.58 -36.11
N GLU A 267 -9.08 8.32 -37.41
CA GLU A 267 -9.28 9.34 -38.44
C GLU A 267 -10.70 9.95 -38.39
N ASP A 268 -11.72 9.18 -37.99
CA ASP A 268 -13.10 9.65 -37.89
C ASP A 268 -13.30 10.69 -36.78
N VAL A 269 -12.51 10.59 -35.70
CA VAL A 269 -12.55 11.51 -34.55
C VAL A 269 -11.83 12.82 -34.86
N LEU A 270 -10.78 12.79 -35.68
CA LEU A 270 -10.00 13.99 -36.02
C LEU A 270 -10.59 14.79 -37.18
N LEU A 271 -11.29 14.12 -38.11
CA LEU A 271 -11.76 14.75 -39.35
C LEU A 271 -13.28 14.99 -39.39
N GLY A 272 -14.06 14.45 -38.44
CA GLY A 272 -15.47 14.83 -38.26
C GLY A 272 -16.40 14.47 -39.44
N VAL A 273 -16.02 13.54 -40.31
CA VAL A 273 -16.84 13.10 -41.45
C VAL A 273 -17.18 11.62 -41.31
N ARG A 274 -18.46 11.32 -41.06
CA ARG A 274 -18.96 9.93 -41.02
C ARG A 274 -19.03 9.39 -42.45
N THR A 275 -18.16 8.44 -42.79
CA THR A 275 -18.31 7.69 -44.05
C THR A 275 -19.34 6.56 -43.85
N GLN A 276 -20.49 6.66 -44.52
CA GLN A 276 -21.43 5.54 -44.65
C GLN A 276 -20.83 4.51 -45.62
N ARG A 277 -20.56 3.29 -45.16
CA ARG A 277 -20.53 2.10 -46.02
C ARG A 277 -21.71 1.22 -45.64
N GLY A 278 -22.47 0.81 -46.66
CA GLY A 278 -23.66 -0.02 -46.55
C GLY A 278 -23.38 -1.48 -46.19
#